data_AF-A0A6J5F375-F1
#
_entry.id   AF-A0A6J5F375-F1
#
_cell.length_a   1.000
_cell.length_b   1.000
_cell.length_c   1.000
_cell.angle_alpha   90.00
_cell.angle_beta   90.00
_cell.angle_gamma   90.00
#
_symmetry.space_group_name_H-M   'P 1'
#
loop_
_entity.id
_entity.type
_entity.pdbx_description
1 polymer ?
#
loop_
_entity_poly.entity_id
_entity_poly.type
_entity_poly.pdbx_seq_one_letter_code
_entity_poly.pdbx_strand_id
1 'polypeptide(L)'
;MLQNGRVTYTDNFVKPNYTANLVSIHGTVGAFGTQSTTSAPVDIAAKLAANGPLSIRGTVNPLIAKPALDLTASAHDIELTNLTPYSAKYAGYPITKGKLNVDLHYKLENNQLSANNHLFIDQLTFGDHVDNDTATKLPVKLAISLLKNSRGEIDVDIPVSGSLDNPEFSIGGLVWRAVLNLLEKAVTAPFSLLAHAFGGGSGEDFGYVEFEPGSAKLSDAADQKLDTIAKALADKPSVRIDLIGRVDPAIDEPALRTRYVDRLVKQQKLKDVVGNGESVDTSSVKVDSNEYQKYLTKAYKDADFKKPRNLVGLTKTLPDDDMKNALAEHAPINEASLRDLAQRRAQAVQQYFDGKIDGSRVFIVAPKLDAKDIKDKGATTRVDFGLK
;
A
#
# COMPACT_ATOMS: atom_id res chain seq x y z
N MET A 1 -17.05 -19.97 43.40
CA MET A 1 -17.88 -20.40 42.24
C MET A 1 -18.86 -19.28 41.92
N LEU A 2 -19.07 -18.95 40.65
CA LEU A 2 -20.04 -17.98 40.17
C LEU A 2 -21.18 -18.73 39.48
N GLN A 3 -22.43 -18.38 39.80
CA GLN A 3 -23.63 -18.99 39.20
C GLN A 3 -24.65 -17.90 38.91
N ASN A 4 -25.13 -17.85 37.65
CA ASN A 4 -26.13 -16.89 37.19
C ASN A 4 -25.86 -15.43 37.59
N GLY A 5 -24.58 -15.05 37.62
CA GLY A 5 -24.15 -13.71 37.99
C GLY A 5 -24.54 -12.68 36.93
N ARG A 6 -24.59 -11.42 37.37
CA ARG A 6 -24.87 -10.26 36.51
C ARG A 6 -23.93 -9.12 36.88
N VAL A 7 -23.37 -8.45 35.88
CA VAL A 7 -22.51 -7.28 36.04
C VAL A 7 -22.97 -6.21 35.04
N THR A 8 -23.11 -4.98 35.51
CA THR A 8 -23.31 -3.82 34.65
C THR A 8 -22.04 -2.98 34.70
N TYR A 9 -21.44 -2.76 33.53
CA TYR A 9 -20.32 -1.86 33.34
C TYR A 9 -20.83 -0.59 32.66
N THR A 10 -20.44 0.57 33.20
CA THR A 10 -20.73 1.87 32.59
C THR A 10 -19.45 2.66 32.49
N ASP A 11 -19.10 3.06 31.27
CA ASP A 11 -18.04 4.02 31.00
C ASP A 11 -18.65 5.43 30.88
N ASN A 12 -18.32 6.27 31.86
CA ASN A 12 -18.75 7.68 31.93
C ASN A 12 -17.75 8.65 31.27
N PHE A 13 -16.68 8.14 30.64
CA PHE A 13 -15.65 8.95 29.98
C PHE A 13 -16.02 9.34 28.54
N VAL A 14 -16.78 8.50 27.84
CA VAL A 14 -17.32 8.77 26.51
C VAL A 14 -18.73 9.36 26.61
N LYS A 15 -19.11 10.18 25.62
CA LYS A 15 -20.46 10.76 25.52
C LYS A 15 -21.06 10.43 24.15
N PRO A 16 -22.30 9.86 24.09
CA PRO A 16 -23.08 9.38 25.23
C PRO A 16 -22.35 8.25 25.97
N ASN A 17 -22.68 8.05 27.25
CA ASN A 17 -22.00 7.04 28.07
C ASN A 17 -22.21 5.64 27.48
N TYR A 18 -21.19 4.80 27.56
CA TYR A 18 -21.28 3.42 27.13
C TYR A 18 -21.70 2.54 28.31
N THR A 19 -22.68 1.65 28.10
CA THR A 19 -23.11 0.67 29.10
C THR A 19 -23.14 -0.73 28.51
N ALA A 20 -22.47 -1.66 29.18
CA ALA A 20 -22.48 -3.08 28.86
C ALA A 20 -23.09 -3.87 30.01
N ASN A 21 -24.02 -4.76 29.70
CA ASN A 21 -24.64 -5.65 30.68
C ASN A 21 -24.15 -7.07 30.42
N LEU A 22 -23.35 -7.62 31.33
CA LEU A 22 -22.96 -9.02 31.34
C LEU A 22 -23.98 -9.83 32.15
N VAL A 23 -24.48 -10.90 31.56
CA VAL A 23 -25.50 -11.77 32.12
C VAL A 23 -25.05 -13.22 32.06
N SER A 24 -25.76 -14.09 32.79
CA SER A 24 -25.50 -15.54 32.79
C SER A 24 -24.05 -15.87 33.12
N ILE A 25 -23.43 -15.10 34.03
CA ILE A 25 -22.05 -15.32 34.43
C ILE A 25 -21.97 -16.60 35.23
N HIS A 26 -21.17 -17.54 34.76
CA HIS A 26 -20.92 -18.82 35.41
C HIS A 26 -19.44 -19.18 35.33
N GLY A 27 -18.95 -19.94 36.30
CA GLY A 27 -17.57 -20.43 36.31
C GLY A 27 -16.90 -20.34 37.67
N THR A 28 -15.57 -20.33 37.66
CA THR A 28 -14.74 -20.41 38.85
C THR A 28 -13.57 -19.44 38.79
N VAL A 29 -13.25 -18.89 39.96
CA VAL A 29 -11.97 -18.25 40.25
C VAL A 29 -11.38 -19.02 41.42
N GLY A 30 -10.15 -19.51 41.25
CA GLY A 30 -9.42 -20.26 42.27
C GLY A 30 -9.03 -19.38 43.46
N ALA A 31 -8.43 -20.00 44.47
CA ALA A 31 -7.98 -19.28 45.66
C ALA A 31 -6.78 -18.38 45.33
N PHE A 32 -6.85 -17.10 45.73
CA PHE A 32 -5.75 -16.14 45.69
C PHE A 32 -5.69 -15.41 47.04
N GLY A 33 -4.52 -14.83 47.36
CA GLY A 33 -4.31 -14.15 48.64
C GLY A 33 -3.03 -13.32 48.62
N THR A 34 -2.89 -12.41 49.59
CA THR A 34 -1.75 -11.48 49.69
C THR A 34 -0.41 -12.17 49.96
N GLN A 35 -0.43 -13.41 50.45
CA GLN A 35 0.75 -14.23 50.75
C GLN A 35 0.91 -15.42 49.80
N SER A 36 -0.01 -15.61 48.85
CA SER A 36 0.04 -16.74 47.91
C SER A 36 0.93 -16.40 46.73
N THR A 37 1.96 -17.21 46.48
CA THR A 37 2.74 -17.13 45.23
C THR A 37 2.13 -17.98 44.12
N THR A 38 1.16 -18.85 44.43
CA THR A 38 0.46 -19.67 43.44
C THR A 38 -0.62 -18.86 42.72
N SER A 39 -0.60 -18.86 41.38
CA SER A 39 -1.64 -18.23 40.56
C SER A 39 -2.96 -19.00 40.64
N ALA A 40 -4.05 -18.27 40.85
CA ALA A 40 -5.40 -18.82 40.87
C ALA A 40 -5.90 -19.10 39.45
N PRO A 41 -6.39 -20.32 39.14
CA PRO A 41 -7.04 -20.58 37.86
C PRO A 41 -8.34 -19.78 37.73
N VAL A 42 -8.61 -19.31 36.52
CA VAL A 42 -9.83 -18.61 36.13
C VAL A 42 -10.46 -19.36 34.95
N ASP A 43 -11.75 -19.62 35.05
CA ASP A 43 -12.59 -20.07 33.94
C ASP A 43 -13.98 -19.47 34.12
N ILE A 44 -14.30 -18.47 33.32
CA ILE A 44 -15.53 -17.70 33.40
C ILE A 44 -16.15 -17.67 32.01
N ALA A 45 -17.44 -17.96 31.93
CA ALA A 45 -18.25 -17.75 30.75
C ALA A 45 -19.42 -16.83 31.09
N ALA A 46 -19.74 -15.94 30.15
CA ALA A 46 -20.79 -14.95 30.28
C ALA A 46 -21.40 -14.64 28.90
N LYS A 47 -22.43 -13.80 28.89
CA LYS A 47 -22.99 -13.23 27.66
C LYS A 47 -23.19 -11.74 27.84
N LEU A 48 -22.93 -10.97 26.79
CA LEU A 48 -23.46 -9.61 26.70
C LEU A 48 -24.97 -9.66 26.48
N ALA A 49 -25.73 -8.83 27.18
CA ALA A 49 -27.19 -8.87 27.20
C ALA A 49 -27.82 -8.63 25.82
N ALA A 50 -27.18 -7.79 25.00
CA ALA A 50 -27.62 -7.55 23.63
C ALA A 50 -27.34 -8.76 22.74
N ASN A 51 -26.15 -9.37 22.87
CA ASN A 51 -25.66 -10.52 22.13
C ASN A 51 -24.15 -10.70 22.38
N GLY A 52 -23.66 -11.92 22.19
CA GLY A 52 -22.23 -12.23 22.12
C GLY A 52 -21.76 -13.07 23.31
N PRO A 53 -21.35 -14.34 23.10
CA PRO A 53 -20.71 -15.13 24.15
C PRO A 53 -19.37 -14.51 24.52
N LEU A 54 -19.04 -14.56 25.81
CA LEU A 54 -17.77 -14.12 26.36
C LEU A 54 -17.16 -15.25 27.18
N SER A 55 -15.86 -15.45 27.03
CA SER A 55 -15.09 -16.38 27.88
C SER A 55 -13.83 -15.71 28.39
N ILE A 56 -13.41 -16.06 29.61
CA ILE A 56 -12.14 -15.66 30.21
C ILE A 56 -11.54 -16.90 30.85
N ARG A 57 -10.33 -17.27 30.45
CA ARG A 57 -9.59 -18.43 30.98
C ARG A 57 -8.16 -18.08 31.27
N GLY A 58 -7.55 -18.79 32.21
CA GLY A 58 -6.12 -18.69 32.49
C GLY A 58 -5.83 -18.62 33.97
N THR A 59 -4.90 -17.76 34.37
CA THR A 59 -4.49 -17.65 35.77
C THR A 59 -4.27 -16.19 36.20
N VAL A 60 -4.50 -15.90 37.48
CA VAL A 60 -4.29 -14.58 38.07
C VAL A 60 -3.65 -14.69 39.45
N ASN A 61 -2.80 -13.74 39.80
CA ASN A 61 -2.34 -13.50 41.16
C ASN A 61 -2.37 -11.99 41.45
N PRO A 62 -3.55 -11.43 41.77
CA PRO A 62 -3.75 -9.99 41.78
C PRO A 62 -3.34 -9.29 43.08
N LEU A 63 -3.13 -10.03 44.18
CA LEU A 63 -2.96 -9.47 45.53
C LEU A 63 -1.52 -9.45 46.05
N ILE A 64 -0.55 -9.94 45.28
CA ILE A 64 0.88 -9.89 45.62
C ILE A 64 1.50 -8.55 45.21
N ALA A 65 2.68 -8.24 45.75
CA ALA A 65 3.38 -6.97 45.52
C ALA A 65 3.58 -6.62 44.03
N LYS A 66 3.83 -7.62 43.19
CA LYS A 66 3.85 -7.49 41.73
C LYS A 66 2.79 -8.41 41.15
N PRO A 67 1.59 -7.90 40.83
CA PRO A 67 0.52 -8.73 40.28
C PRO A 67 0.98 -9.48 39.05
N ALA A 68 0.48 -10.70 38.91
CA ALA A 68 0.71 -11.52 37.73
C ALA A 68 -0.63 -11.96 37.13
N LEU A 69 -0.67 -12.08 35.81
CA LEU A 69 -1.79 -12.73 35.12
C LEU A 69 -1.31 -13.33 33.81
N ASP A 70 -1.98 -14.38 33.39
CA ASP A 70 -1.90 -14.96 32.06
C ASP A 70 -3.33 -15.36 31.69
N LEU A 71 -4.00 -14.50 30.93
CA LEU A 71 -5.43 -14.60 30.64
C LEU A 71 -5.67 -14.58 29.14
N THR A 72 -6.45 -15.55 28.68
CA THR A 72 -7.12 -15.51 27.39
C THR A 72 -8.55 -15.06 27.59
N ALA A 73 -9.01 -14.09 26.80
CA ALA A 73 -10.41 -13.71 26.77
C ALA A 73 -10.91 -13.68 25.33
N SER A 74 -12.17 -14.01 25.12
CA SER A 74 -12.81 -13.92 23.81
C SER A 74 -14.21 -13.36 23.94
N ALA A 75 -14.62 -12.60 22.94
CA ALA A 75 -15.99 -12.14 22.81
C ALA A 75 -16.35 -12.07 21.33
N HIS A 76 -17.38 -12.81 20.92
CA HIS A 76 -17.77 -12.96 19.51
C HIS A 76 -19.17 -12.39 19.26
N ASP A 77 -19.46 -12.08 18.01
CA ASP A 77 -20.74 -11.55 17.52
C ASP A 77 -21.19 -10.24 18.16
N ILE A 78 -20.27 -9.43 18.67
CA ILE A 78 -20.59 -8.15 19.32
C ILE A 78 -21.11 -7.16 18.27
N GLU A 79 -22.26 -6.52 18.53
CA GLU A 79 -22.70 -5.40 17.68
C GLU A 79 -21.77 -4.19 17.83
N LEU A 80 -21.11 -3.79 16.75
CA LEU A 80 -20.21 -2.63 16.75
C LEU A 80 -20.95 -1.30 16.94
N THR A 81 -22.25 -1.24 16.64
CA THR A 81 -23.09 -0.06 16.88
C THR A 81 -23.11 0.33 18.36
N ASN A 82 -22.93 -0.64 19.27
CA ASN A 82 -22.82 -0.37 20.72
C ASN A 82 -21.53 0.38 21.08
N LEU A 83 -20.50 0.32 20.24
CA LEU A 83 -19.22 0.99 20.44
C LEU A 83 -19.15 2.39 19.78
N THR A 84 -20.25 2.85 19.19
CA THR A 84 -20.38 4.19 18.57
C THR A 84 -19.89 5.35 19.45
N PRO A 85 -20.11 5.35 20.79
CA PRO A 85 -19.56 6.41 21.63
C PRO A 85 -18.03 6.60 21.50
N TYR A 86 -17.30 5.50 21.31
CA TYR A 86 -15.86 5.53 21.13
C TYR A 86 -15.48 5.97 19.71
N SER A 87 -16.13 5.42 18.68
CA SER A 87 -15.81 5.77 17.29
C SER A 87 -16.15 7.23 16.97
N ALA A 88 -17.25 7.76 17.50
CA ALA A 88 -17.59 9.17 17.38
C ALA A 88 -16.54 10.06 18.06
N LYS A 89 -16.15 9.75 19.30
CA LYS A 89 -15.15 10.53 20.06
C LYS A 89 -13.77 10.52 19.41
N TYR A 90 -13.31 9.37 18.95
CA TYR A 90 -11.90 9.20 18.57
C TYR A 90 -11.65 9.17 17.07
N ALA A 91 -12.60 8.67 16.29
CA ALA A 91 -12.51 8.65 14.83
C ALA A 91 -13.32 9.77 14.17
N GLY A 92 -14.26 10.40 14.89
CA GLY A 92 -15.18 11.38 14.29
C GLY A 92 -16.27 10.73 13.43
N TYR A 93 -16.44 9.41 13.51
CA TYR A 93 -17.40 8.67 12.67
C TYR A 93 -18.21 7.68 13.51
N PRO A 94 -19.53 7.90 13.67
CA PRO A 94 -20.41 6.94 14.30
C PRO A 94 -20.46 5.63 13.50
N ILE A 95 -20.58 4.49 14.19
CA ILE A 95 -20.74 3.20 13.53
C ILE A 95 -22.23 2.93 13.33
N THR A 96 -22.63 2.68 12.08
CA THR A 96 -24.04 2.39 11.73
C THR A 96 -24.28 0.90 11.52
N LYS A 97 -23.23 0.12 11.26
CA LYS A 97 -23.30 -1.32 11.05
C LYS A 97 -21.93 -1.97 11.29
N GLY A 98 -21.95 -3.19 11.82
CA GLY A 98 -20.80 -4.09 11.82
C GLY A 98 -20.83 -5.06 12.99
N LYS A 99 -20.07 -6.16 12.85
CA LYS A 99 -19.87 -7.18 13.88
C LYS A 99 -18.41 -7.23 14.29
N LEU A 100 -18.16 -7.52 15.56
CA LEU A 100 -16.82 -7.66 16.11
C LEU A 100 -16.66 -8.99 16.84
N ASN A 101 -15.59 -9.68 16.48
CA ASN A 101 -15.00 -10.77 17.23
C ASN A 101 -13.65 -10.28 17.78
N VAL A 102 -13.43 -10.54 19.06
CA VAL A 102 -12.20 -10.19 19.76
C VAL A 102 -11.65 -11.44 20.42
N ASP A 103 -10.37 -11.72 20.19
CA ASP A 103 -9.60 -12.72 20.91
C ASP A 103 -8.38 -12.02 21.53
N LEU A 104 -8.24 -12.16 22.84
CA LEU A 104 -7.26 -11.45 23.65
C LEU A 104 -6.37 -12.46 24.36
N HIS A 105 -5.06 -12.20 24.39
CA HIS A 105 -4.14 -12.89 25.27
C HIS A 105 -3.27 -11.88 26.01
N TYR A 106 -3.46 -11.77 27.31
CA TYR A 106 -2.83 -10.77 28.15
C TYR A 106 -1.94 -11.48 29.17
N LYS A 107 -0.68 -11.06 29.27
CA LYS A 107 0.28 -11.54 30.24
C LYS A 107 0.89 -10.36 31.00
N LEU A 108 0.77 -10.38 32.32
CA LEU A 108 1.46 -9.46 33.23
C LEU A 108 2.43 -10.27 34.07
N GLU A 109 3.71 -9.91 34.00
CA GLU A 109 4.77 -10.53 34.80
C GLU A 109 5.83 -9.47 35.12
N ASN A 110 6.24 -9.37 36.38
CA ASN A 110 7.26 -8.41 36.82
C ASN A 110 6.96 -6.95 36.42
N ASN A 111 5.70 -6.52 36.58
CA ASN A 111 5.20 -5.21 36.15
C ASN A 111 5.28 -4.96 34.63
N GLN A 112 5.59 -5.97 33.82
CA GLN A 112 5.60 -5.88 32.38
C GLN A 112 4.33 -6.51 31.80
N LEU A 113 3.51 -5.70 31.14
CA LEU A 113 2.38 -6.16 30.35
C LEU A 113 2.84 -6.49 28.93
N SER A 114 2.43 -7.65 28.45
CA SER A 114 2.40 -8.04 27.04
C SER A 114 0.98 -8.48 26.71
N ALA A 115 0.41 -7.97 25.64
CA ALA A 115 -0.94 -8.33 25.24
C ALA A 115 -1.04 -8.44 23.71
N ASN A 116 -1.70 -9.50 23.25
CA ASN A 116 -2.14 -9.62 21.87
C ASN A 116 -3.65 -9.39 21.82
N ASN A 117 -4.08 -8.56 20.86
CA ASN A 117 -5.47 -8.28 20.57
C ASN A 117 -5.71 -8.66 19.11
N HIS A 118 -6.37 -9.78 18.87
CA HIS A 118 -6.85 -10.16 17.55
C HIS A 118 -8.28 -9.65 17.37
N LEU A 119 -8.50 -8.80 16.38
CA LEU A 119 -9.79 -8.22 16.08
C LEU A 119 -10.22 -8.66 14.68
N PHE A 120 -11.35 -9.33 14.61
CA PHE A 120 -12.03 -9.62 13.36
C PHE A 120 -13.33 -8.82 13.29
N ILE A 121 -13.45 -7.98 12.28
CA ILE A 121 -14.58 -7.08 12.07
C ILE A 121 -15.23 -7.40 10.75
N ASP A 122 -16.56 -7.59 10.76
CA ASP A 122 -17.34 -7.84 9.54
C ASP A 122 -18.32 -6.70 9.26
N GLN A 123 -18.42 -6.30 7.99
CA GLN A 123 -19.34 -5.29 7.47
C GLN A 123 -19.30 -3.93 8.18
N LEU A 124 -18.13 -3.47 8.64
CA LEU A 124 -17.98 -2.14 9.24
C LEU A 124 -18.46 -1.04 8.27
N THR A 125 -19.41 -0.24 8.76
CA THR A 125 -19.96 0.92 8.07
C THR A 125 -20.02 2.10 9.02
N PHE A 126 -19.50 3.23 8.57
CA PHE A 126 -19.61 4.50 9.29
C PHE A 126 -20.80 5.32 8.78
N GLY A 127 -21.35 6.14 9.67
CA GLY A 127 -22.25 7.24 9.33
C GLY A 127 -21.50 8.48 8.88
N ASP A 128 -22.17 9.62 9.01
CA ASP A 128 -21.62 10.93 8.68
C ASP A 128 -20.54 11.37 9.67
N HIS A 129 -19.67 12.28 9.23
CA HIS A 129 -18.63 12.84 10.10
C HIS A 129 -19.26 13.68 11.21
N VAL A 130 -18.74 13.55 12.41
CA VAL A 130 -19.10 14.34 13.59
C VAL A 130 -17.86 15.06 14.09
N ASP A 131 -17.85 16.37 13.92
CA ASP A 131 -16.76 17.23 14.38
C ASP A 131 -16.65 17.18 15.91
N ASN A 132 -15.44 16.95 16.40
CA ASN A 132 -15.09 17.06 17.82
C ASN A 132 -13.58 17.24 18.01
N ASP A 133 -13.20 17.79 19.17
CA ASP A 133 -11.82 18.18 19.45
C ASP A 133 -10.88 16.99 19.74
N THR A 134 -11.42 15.78 19.93
CA THR A 134 -10.65 14.58 20.26
C THR A 134 -10.46 13.62 19.09
N ALA A 135 -11.12 13.87 17.96
CA ALA A 135 -11.05 13.01 16.79
C ALA A 135 -9.68 13.09 16.12
N THR A 136 -9.22 11.95 15.59
CA THR A 136 -8.01 11.92 14.76
C THR A 136 -8.19 12.74 13.48
N LYS A 137 -7.09 13.34 13.02
CA LYS A 137 -7.01 14.04 11.73
C LYS A 137 -6.71 13.10 10.56
N LEU A 138 -6.45 11.82 10.84
CA LEU A 138 -6.17 10.81 9.81
C LEU A 138 -7.42 10.58 8.93
N PRO A 139 -7.24 10.24 7.65
CA PRO A 139 -8.35 9.91 6.77
C PRO A 139 -8.90 8.51 7.10
N VAL A 140 -9.70 8.41 8.17
CA VAL A 140 -10.20 7.13 8.73
C VAL A 140 -10.87 6.26 7.67
N LYS A 141 -11.71 6.84 6.81
CA LYS A 141 -12.40 6.08 5.75
C LYS A 141 -11.42 5.43 4.77
N LEU A 142 -10.33 6.11 4.41
CA LEU A 142 -9.28 5.55 3.56
C LEU A 142 -8.54 4.42 4.28
N ALA A 143 -8.09 4.67 5.51
CA ALA A 143 -7.38 3.68 6.32
C ALA A 143 -8.20 2.38 6.47
N ILE A 144 -9.49 2.50 6.78
CA ILE A 144 -10.41 1.36 6.89
C ILE A 144 -10.64 0.68 5.54
N SER A 145 -10.74 1.42 4.44
CA SER A 145 -10.88 0.84 3.09
C SER A 145 -9.64 0.04 2.67
N LEU A 146 -8.45 0.41 3.16
CA LEU A 146 -7.20 -0.31 2.92
C LEU A 146 -7.09 -1.57 3.77
N LEU A 147 -7.62 -1.55 4.99
CA LEU A 147 -7.67 -2.72 5.87
C LEU A 147 -8.74 -3.73 5.42
N LYS A 148 -9.88 -3.26 4.93
CA LYS A 148 -11.04 -4.07 4.52
C LYS A 148 -10.76 -4.92 3.28
N ASN A 149 -11.08 -6.23 3.31
CA ASN A 149 -10.96 -7.13 2.17
C ASN A 149 -12.21 -7.13 1.27
N SER A 150 -12.24 -7.99 0.26
CA SER A 150 -13.29 -8.07 -0.76
C SER A 150 -14.64 -8.54 -0.21
N ARG A 151 -14.61 -9.31 0.89
CA ARG A 151 -15.80 -9.74 1.64
C ARG A 151 -16.31 -8.66 2.59
N GLY A 152 -15.52 -7.62 2.80
CA GLY A 152 -15.82 -6.52 3.68
C GLY A 152 -15.39 -6.74 5.13
N GLU A 153 -14.45 -7.65 5.33
CA GLU A 153 -13.90 -8.01 6.62
C GLU A 153 -12.58 -7.28 6.88
N ILE A 154 -12.27 -7.03 8.15
CA ILE A 154 -10.99 -6.51 8.62
C ILE A 154 -10.49 -7.49 9.67
N ASP A 155 -9.28 -7.99 9.48
CA ASP A 155 -8.66 -8.98 10.34
C ASP A 155 -7.28 -8.45 10.74
N VAL A 156 -7.10 -8.13 12.02
CA VAL A 156 -5.92 -7.40 12.51
C VAL A 156 -5.46 -7.90 13.87
N ASP A 157 -4.16 -8.15 13.99
CA ASP A 157 -3.46 -8.34 15.25
C ASP A 157 -2.84 -7.03 15.73
N ILE A 158 -3.17 -6.63 16.96
CA ILE A 158 -2.72 -5.40 17.58
C ILE A 158 -1.95 -5.77 18.86
N PRO A 159 -0.64 -6.04 18.75
CA PRO A 159 0.19 -6.29 19.92
C PRO A 159 0.40 -4.99 20.69
N VAL A 160 0.27 -5.07 22.02
CA VAL A 160 0.55 -3.96 22.93
C VAL A 160 1.44 -4.45 24.06
N SER A 161 2.40 -3.61 24.45
CA SER A 161 3.27 -3.89 25.59
C SER A 161 3.57 -2.61 26.36
N GLY A 162 3.84 -2.74 27.64
CA GLY A 162 4.13 -1.60 28.50
C GLY A 162 4.48 -2.00 29.91
N SER A 163 5.17 -1.12 30.63
CA SER A 163 5.50 -1.33 32.04
C SER A 163 4.51 -0.57 32.93
N LEU A 164 4.02 -1.23 33.97
CA LEU A 164 3.22 -0.62 35.04
C LEU A 164 4.06 0.36 35.90
N ASP A 165 5.39 0.30 35.82
CA ASP A 165 6.28 1.25 36.50
C ASP A 165 6.29 2.61 35.79
N ASN A 166 5.73 2.72 34.58
CA ASN A 166 5.58 3.98 33.88
C ASN A 166 4.39 4.78 34.46
N PRO A 167 4.59 6.02 34.95
CA PRO A 167 3.50 6.84 35.50
C PRO A 167 2.42 7.22 34.48
N GLU A 168 2.75 7.21 33.18
CA GLU A 168 1.80 7.45 32.08
C GLU A 168 1.15 6.15 31.59
N PHE A 169 1.37 5.02 32.27
CA PHE A 169 0.80 3.74 31.89
C PHE A 169 -0.74 3.78 31.89
N SER A 170 -1.32 3.44 30.75
CA SER A 170 -2.76 3.27 30.57
C SER A 170 -3.02 2.21 29.53
N ILE A 171 -3.80 1.17 29.88
CA ILE A 171 -4.20 0.10 28.95
C ILE A 171 -4.94 0.69 27.75
N GLY A 172 -5.94 1.55 28.00
CA GLY A 172 -6.69 2.21 26.94
C GLY A 172 -5.79 3.08 26.05
N GLY A 173 -4.83 3.79 26.63
CA GLY A 173 -3.87 4.59 25.89
C GLY A 173 -2.89 3.76 25.05
N LEU A 174 -2.50 2.57 25.50
CA LEU A 174 -1.67 1.63 24.73
C LEU A 174 -2.44 1.09 23.53
N VAL A 175 -3.65 0.59 23.75
CA VAL A 175 -4.52 0.06 22.67
C VAL A 175 -4.84 1.15 21.65
N TRP A 176 -5.22 2.35 22.09
CA TRP A 176 -5.52 3.46 21.19
C TRP A 176 -4.32 3.89 20.35
N ARG A 177 -3.13 3.97 20.93
CA ARG A 177 -1.90 4.25 20.17
C ARG A 177 -1.60 3.17 19.14
N ALA A 178 -1.80 1.90 19.48
CA ALA A 178 -1.57 0.80 18.55
C ALA A 178 -2.57 0.82 17.37
N VAL A 179 -3.85 1.12 17.63
CA VAL A 179 -4.88 1.35 16.59
C VAL A 179 -4.51 2.55 15.72
N LEU A 180 -4.13 3.69 16.31
CA LEU A 180 -3.70 4.86 15.56
C LEU A 180 -2.50 4.57 14.67
N ASN A 181 -1.49 3.87 15.19
CA ASN A 181 -0.31 3.48 14.42
C ASN A 181 -0.68 2.55 13.26
N LEU A 182 -1.63 1.63 13.45
CA LEU A 182 -2.13 0.77 12.37
C LEU A 182 -2.81 1.60 11.26
N LEU A 183 -3.68 2.55 11.63
CA LEU A 183 -4.36 3.43 10.68
C LEU A 183 -3.39 4.38 9.97
N GLU A 184 -2.40 4.92 10.70
CA GLU A 184 -1.36 5.76 10.14
C GLU A 184 -0.51 4.98 9.13
N LYS A 185 -0.09 3.76 9.47
CA LYS A 185 0.62 2.87 8.53
C LYS A 185 -0.19 2.55 7.29
N ALA A 186 -1.51 2.33 7.44
CA ALA A 186 -2.38 2.11 6.29
C ALA A 186 -2.33 3.29 5.31
N VAL A 187 -2.33 4.53 5.81
CA VAL A 187 -2.34 5.72 4.96
C VAL A 187 -0.95 6.09 4.43
N THR A 188 0.07 5.95 5.26
CA THR A 188 1.44 6.41 4.94
C THR A 188 2.24 5.38 4.14
N ALA A 189 1.94 4.10 4.32
CA ALA A 189 2.61 3.00 3.64
C ALA A 189 1.59 1.95 3.15
N PRO A 190 0.62 2.34 2.32
CA PRO A 190 -0.50 1.49 1.94
C PRO A 190 -0.08 0.16 1.29
N PHE A 191 1.01 0.18 0.51
CA PHE A 191 1.55 -1.01 -0.14
C PHE A 191 2.35 -1.93 0.81
N SER A 192 2.79 -1.44 1.97
CA SER A 192 3.46 -2.26 2.99
C SER A 192 2.52 -3.26 3.67
N LEU A 193 1.25 -2.89 3.82
CA LEU A 193 0.23 -3.81 4.31
C LEU A 193 -0.05 -4.92 3.30
N LEU A 194 0.10 -4.63 2.01
CA LEU A 194 -0.10 -5.60 0.94
C LEU A 194 1.14 -6.52 0.78
N ALA A 195 2.32 -6.07 1.20
CA ALA A 195 3.58 -6.81 1.09
C ALA A 195 3.57 -8.21 1.75
N HIS A 196 2.84 -8.37 2.85
CA HIS A 196 2.66 -9.67 3.50
C HIS A 196 1.77 -10.63 2.69
N ALA A 197 0.80 -10.12 1.93
CA ALA A 197 0.03 -10.90 0.97
C ALA A 197 0.83 -11.22 -0.32
N PHE A 198 1.99 -10.60 -0.49
CA PHE A 198 2.81 -10.62 -1.71
C PHE A 198 4.09 -11.47 -1.64
N GLY A 199 4.24 -12.32 -0.61
CA GLY A 199 5.38 -13.23 -0.55
C GLY A 199 6.69 -12.62 -0.04
N GLY A 200 6.64 -11.55 0.75
CA GLY A 200 7.76 -11.13 1.61
C GLY A 200 8.73 -10.08 1.04
N GLY A 201 8.32 -9.30 0.03
CA GLY A 201 9.06 -8.10 -0.39
C GLY A 201 8.91 -6.93 0.59
N SER A 202 9.77 -5.90 0.48
CA SER A 202 9.55 -4.67 1.25
C SER A 202 8.37 -3.90 0.67
N GLY A 203 7.53 -3.26 1.49
CA GLY A 203 6.36 -2.51 1.00
C GLY A 203 6.68 -1.36 0.03
N GLU A 204 7.89 -0.81 0.15
CA GLU A 204 8.42 0.22 -0.75
C GLU A 204 8.59 -0.33 -2.17
N ASP A 205 8.87 -1.62 -2.31
CA ASP A 205 9.00 -2.29 -3.61
C ASP A 205 7.67 -2.40 -4.35
N PHE A 206 6.52 -1.98 -3.81
CA PHE A 206 5.23 -2.04 -4.52
C PHE A 206 4.62 -0.66 -4.79
N GLY A 207 5.25 0.43 -4.36
CA GLY A 207 4.74 1.80 -4.54
C GLY A 207 5.02 2.42 -5.90
N TYR A 208 5.72 1.72 -6.80
CA TYR A 208 6.05 2.21 -8.15
C TYR A 208 6.44 1.05 -9.06
N VAL A 209 6.54 1.24 -10.38
CA VAL A 209 7.28 0.31 -11.29
C VAL A 209 8.30 1.06 -12.13
N GLU A 210 9.44 0.43 -12.34
CA GLU A 210 10.59 1.04 -13.01
C GLU A 210 10.56 0.82 -14.52
N PHE A 211 11.18 1.74 -15.24
CA PHE A 211 11.35 1.70 -16.68
C PHE A 211 12.80 2.03 -17.02
N GLU A 212 13.28 1.43 -18.12
CA GLU A 212 14.54 1.85 -18.74
C GLU A 212 14.49 3.33 -19.17
N PRO A 213 15.62 4.05 -19.11
CA PRO A 213 15.72 5.41 -19.62
C PRO A 213 15.22 5.54 -21.07
N GLY A 214 14.42 6.58 -21.32
CA GLY A 214 13.80 6.87 -22.61
C GLY A 214 12.75 5.85 -23.07
N SER A 215 12.36 4.88 -22.24
CA SER A 215 11.45 3.80 -22.59
C SER A 215 10.14 3.85 -21.78
N ALA A 216 9.06 3.44 -22.43
CA ALA A 216 7.77 3.12 -21.80
C ALA A 216 7.43 1.62 -21.91
N LYS A 217 8.40 0.78 -22.30
CA LYS A 217 8.23 -0.67 -22.35
C LYS A 217 8.38 -1.26 -20.95
N LEU A 218 7.38 -2.01 -20.50
CA LEU A 218 7.45 -2.82 -19.28
C LEU A 218 8.47 -3.96 -19.44
N SER A 219 9.21 -4.22 -18.38
CA SER A 219 10.09 -5.38 -18.26
C SER A 219 9.33 -6.56 -17.65
N ASP A 220 9.84 -7.78 -17.81
CA ASP A 220 9.24 -8.97 -17.20
C ASP A 220 9.14 -8.84 -15.66
N ALA A 221 10.11 -8.16 -15.03
CA ALA A 221 10.08 -7.86 -13.61
C ALA A 221 8.98 -6.85 -13.24
N ALA A 222 8.76 -5.84 -14.09
CA ALA A 222 7.65 -4.91 -13.91
C ALA A 222 6.30 -5.63 -14.05
N ASP A 223 6.16 -6.53 -15.02
CA ASP A 223 4.95 -7.33 -15.22
C ASP A 223 4.63 -8.18 -13.98
N GLN A 224 5.59 -8.95 -13.45
CA GLN A 224 5.39 -9.77 -12.23
C GLN A 224 4.94 -8.93 -11.03
N LYS A 225 5.52 -7.74 -10.90
CA LYS A 225 5.18 -6.79 -9.83
C LYS A 225 3.79 -6.20 -10.01
N LEU A 226 3.40 -5.85 -11.25
CA LEU A 226 2.05 -5.39 -11.56
C LEU A 226 0.99 -6.49 -11.37
N ASP A 227 1.29 -7.75 -11.70
CA ASP A 227 0.40 -8.88 -11.42
C ASP A 227 0.12 -9.02 -9.92
N THR A 228 1.15 -8.81 -9.11
CA THR A 228 1.05 -8.86 -7.65
C THR A 228 0.16 -7.72 -7.14
N ILE A 229 0.40 -6.49 -7.59
CA ILE A 229 -0.45 -5.33 -7.27
C ILE A 229 -1.90 -5.55 -7.70
N ALA A 230 -2.13 -6.09 -8.90
CA ALA A 230 -3.47 -6.38 -9.41
C ALA A 230 -4.23 -7.36 -8.51
N LYS A 231 -3.57 -8.42 -8.03
CA LYS A 231 -4.17 -9.39 -7.10
C LYS A 231 -4.60 -8.74 -5.78
N ALA A 232 -3.78 -7.87 -5.19
CA ALA A 232 -4.21 -7.16 -3.97
C ALA A 232 -5.36 -6.18 -4.24
N LEU A 233 -5.30 -5.43 -5.34
CA LEU A 233 -6.36 -4.49 -5.68
C LEU A 233 -7.68 -5.22 -5.98
N ALA A 234 -7.64 -6.46 -6.46
CA ALA A 234 -8.81 -7.32 -6.57
C ALA A 234 -9.41 -7.67 -5.19
N ASP A 235 -8.58 -7.93 -4.17
CA ASP A 235 -9.06 -8.14 -2.79
C ASP A 235 -9.49 -6.84 -2.10
N LYS A 236 -9.15 -5.67 -2.65
CA LYS A 236 -9.50 -4.36 -2.07
C LYS A 236 -10.43 -3.56 -3.00
N PRO A 237 -11.68 -4.00 -3.25
CA PRO A 237 -12.55 -3.42 -4.29
C PRO A 237 -12.90 -1.95 -4.07
N SER A 238 -12.86 -1.45 -2.83
CA SER A 238 -13.11 -0.05 -2.51
C SER A 238 -11.95 0.91 -2.79
N VAL A 239 -10.75 0.39 -3.07
CA VAL A 239 -9.53 1.19 -3.24
C VAL A 239 -9.36 1.56 -4.72
N ARG A 240 -8.99 2.81 -4.98
CA ARG A 240 -8.59 3.27 -6.33
C ARG A 240 -7.07 3.44 -6.39
N ILE A 241 -6.51 3.34 -7.58
CA ILE A 241 -5.08 3.54 -7.84
C ILE A 241 -4.86 4.70 -8.82
N ASP A 242 -4.01 5.63 -8.41
CA ASP A 242 -3.48 6.71 -9.24
C ASP A 242 -2.11 6.28 -9.80
N LEU A 243 -1.90 6.48 -11.09
CA LEU A 243 -0.68 6.21 -11.83
C LEU A 243 -0.01 7.54 -12.18
N ILE A 244 1.18 7.77 -11.62
CA ILE A 244 1.94 9.00 -11.80
C ILE A 244 3.17 8.68 -12.64
N GLY A 245 3.10 8.95 -13.94
CA GLY A 245 4.26 8.82 -14.82
C GLY A 245 5.37 9.79 -14.42
N ARG A 246 6.60 9.29 -14.30
CA ARG A 246 7.77 10.10 -13.97
C ARG A 246 8.89 9.92 -14.98
N VAL A 247 9.63 11.01 -15.18
CA VAL A 247 10.86 11.06 -15.95
C VAL A 247 11.96 11.75 -15.15
N ASP A 248 13.19 11.40 -15.46
CA ASP A 248 14.38 12.06 -14.96
C ASP A 248 15.12 12.70 -16.13
N PRO A 249 15.03 14.02 -16.32
CA PRO A 249 15.65 14.70 -17.45
C PRO A 249 17.14 14.38 -17.64
N ALA A 250 17.89 14.12 -16.56
CA ALA A 250 19.33 13.88 -16.62
C ALA A 250 19.68 12.58 -17.37
N ILE A 251 18.79 11.59 -17.35
CA ILE A 251 19.02 10.27 -17.97
C ILE A 251 18.00 9.95 -19.08
N ASP A 252 16.77 10.45 -19.00
CA ASP A 252 15.76 10.25 -20.03
C ASP A 252 16.03 11.07 -21.28
N GLU A 253 16.52 12.31 -21.17
CA GLU A 253 16.84 13.11 -22.36
C GLU A 253 17.92 12.48 -23.24
N PRO A 254 19.12 12.14 -22.74
CA PRO A 254 20.14 11.50 -23.58
C PRO A 254 19.64 10.16 -24.14
N ALA A 255 18.91 9.36 -23.35
CA ALA A 255 18.34 8.11 -23.81
C ALA A 255 17.29 8.30 -24.93
N LEU A 256 16.44 9.33 -24.83
CA LEU A 256 15.49 9.69 -25.88
C LEU A 256 16.20 10.13 -27.17
N ARG A 257 17.32 10.86 -27.06
CA ARG A 257 18.15 11.25 -28.22
C ARG A 257 18.76 10.01 -28.89
N THR A 258 19.30 9.05 -28.12
CA THR A 258 19.79 7.77 -28.65
C THR A 258 18.67 7.01 -29.37
N ARG A 259 17.51 6.87 -28.74
CA ARG A 259 16.34 6.18 -29.34
C ARG A 259 15.81 6.90 -30.58
N TYR A 260 15.94 8.22 -30.65
CA TYR A 260 15.62 8.99 -31.84
C TYR A 260 16.52 8.59 -33.02
N VAL A 261 17.83 8.47 -32.79
CA VAL A 261 18.78 7.98 -33.80
C VAL A 261 18.39 6.57 -34.24
N ASP A 262 18.18 5.64 -33.31
CA ASP A 262 17.80 4.26 -33.61
C ASP A 262 16.53 4.18 -34.47
N ARG A 263 15.54 5.04 -34.17
CA ARG A 263 14.30 5.14 -34.95
C ARG A 263 14.58 5.63 -36.37
N LEU A 264 15.43 6.63 -36.57
CA LEU A 264 15.80 7.08 -37.91
C LEU A 264 16.52 5.96 -38.70
N VAL A 265 17.44 5.24 -38.06
CA VAL A 265 18.13 4.08 -38.67
C VAL A 265 17.10 3.01 -39.07
N LYS A 266 16.20 2.62 -38.16
CA LYS A 266 15.14 1.64 -38.44
C LYS A 266 14.20 2.10 -39.56
N GLN A 267 13.87 3.39 -39.62
CA GLN A 267 13.06 3.96 -40.70
C GLN A 267 13.73 3.82 -42.07
N GLN A 268 15.05 3.98 -42.17
CA GLN A 268 15.76 3.76 -43.44
C GLN A 268 15.76 2.28 -43.84
N LYS A 269 15.89 1.35 -42.89
CA LYS A 269 15.73 -0.09 -43.17
C LYS A 269 14.33 -0.41 -43.66
N LEU A 270 13.30 0.14 -43.03
CA LEU A 270 11.91 -0.04 -43.45
C LEU A 270 11.65 0.50 -44.87
N LYS A 271 12.18 1.68 -45.22
CA LYS A 271 12.09 2.24 -46.59
C LYS A 271 12.72 1.31 -47.62
N ASP A 272 13.90 0.76 -47.32
CA ASP A 272 14.60 -0.18 -48.22
C ASP A 272 13.81 -1.49 -48.41
N VAL A 273 13.26 -2.06 -47.33
CA VAL A 273 12.55 -3.35 -47.37
C VAL A 273 11.18 -3.23 -48.04
N VAL A 274 10.39 -2.21 -47.69
CA VAL A 274 9.06 -1.98 -48.29
C VAL A 274 9.18 -1.52 -49.75
N GLY A 275 10.19 -0.71 -50.08
CA GLY A 275 10.47 -0.28 -51.45
C GLY A 275 10.81 -1.42 -52.41
N ASN A 276 11.21 -2.58 -51.89
CA ASN A 276 11.49 -3.80 -52.65
C ASN A 276 10.26 -4.72 -52.83
N GLY A 277 9.07 -4.30 -52.40
CA GLY A 277 7.82 -5.04 -52.62
C GLY A 277 7.57 -6.22 -51.67
N GLU A 278 8.36 -6.36 -50.60
CA GLU A 278 8.14 -7.41 -49.60
C GLU A 278 6.99 -7.07 -48.65
N SER A 279 6.08 -8.01 -48.43
CA SER A 279 5.02 -7.90 -47.41
C SER A 279 5.62 -8.19 -46.03
N VAL A 280 6.25 -7.18 -45.42
CA VAL A 280 6.93 -7.33 -44.12
C VAL A 280 6.12 -6.70 -43.01
N ASP A 281 5.95 -7.43 -41.90
CA ASP A 281 5.45 -6.86 -40.66
C ASP A 281 6.45 -5.82 -40.13
N THR A 282 6.10 -4.55 -40.35
CA THR A 282 6.91 -3.38 -39.97
C THR A 282 7.25 -3.33 -38.48
N SER A 283 6.45 -3.97 -37.61
CA SER A 283 6.70 -4.03 -36.18
C SER A 283 7.90 -4.93 -35.84
N SER A 284 8.12 -6.00 -36.63
CA SER A 284 9.16 -7.02 -36.43
C SER A 284 10.56 -6.63 -36.92
N VAL A 285 10.67 -5.59 -37.75
CA VAL A 285 11.95 -5.20 -38.39
C VAL A 285 12.97 -4.74 -37.35
N LYS A 286 14.11 -5.43 -37.30
CA LYS A 286 15.28 -5.08 -36.48
C LYS A 286 16.46 -4.71 -37.38
N VAL A 287 17.32 -3.82 -36.92
CA VAL A 287 18.56 -3.46 -37.61
C VAL A 287 19.69 -4.28 -37.00
N ASP A 288 20.26 -5.19 -37.77
CA ASP A 288 21.35 -6.04 -37.33
C ASP A 288 22.68 -5.27 -37.32
N SER A 289 23.62 -5.67 -36.46
CA SER A 289 24.88 -4.94 -36.25
C SER A 289 25.71 -4.80 -37.53
N ASN A 290 25.64 -5.79 -38.44
CA ASN A 290 26.36 -5.77 -39.72
C ASN A 290 25.75 -4.79 -40.74
N GLU A 291 24.48 -4.41 -40.58
CA GLU A 291 23.79 -3.46 -41.45
C GLU A 291 23.62 -2.07 -40.83
N TYR A 292 23.88 -1.94 -39.52
CA TYR A 292 23.63 -0.71 -38.78
C TYR A 292 24.33 0.51 -39.40
N GLN A 293 25.62 0.38 -39.75
CA GLN A 293 26.38 1.46 -40.37
C GLN A 293 25.78 1.94 -41.71
N LYS A 294 25.27 1.00 -42.52
CA LYS A 294 24.61 1.30 -43.81
C LYS A 294 23.40 2.20 -43.59
N TYR A 295 22.51 1.80 -42.68
CA TYR A 295 21.27 2.54 -42.41
C TYR A 295 21.50 3.81 -41.60
N LEU A 296 22.51 3.84 -40.71
CA LEU A 296 22.96 5.05 -40.02
C LEU A 296 23.47 6.10 -41.01
N THR A 297 24.29 5.70 -41.98
CA THR A 297 24.77 6.60 -43.03
C THR A 297 23.61 7.17 -43.85
N LYS A 298 22.61 6.35 -44.19
CA LYS A 298 21.39 6.80 -44.87
C LYS A 298 20.62 7.82 -44.02
N ALA A 299 20.40 7.51 -42.74
CA ALA A 299 19.69 8.39 -41.81
C ALA A 299 20.40 9.74 -41.63
N TYR A 300 21.72 9.72 -41.46
CA TYR A 300 22.55 10.92 -41.38
C TYR A 300 22.46 11.76 -42.65
N LYS A 301 22.52 11.14 -43.83
CA LYS A 301 22.40 11.87 -45.11
C LYS A 301 21.00 12.46 -45.32
N ASP A 302 19.94 11.75 -44.92
CA ASP A 302 18.53 12.16 -45.04
C ASP A 302 18.12 13.28 -44.06
N ALA A 303 18.74 13.34 -42.88
CA ALA A 303 18.33 14.27 -41.81
C ALA A 303 18.45 15.76 -42.18
N ASP A 304 17.54 16.61 -41.71
CA ASP A 304 17.51 18.02 -42.11
C ASP A 304 18.37 18.92 -41.19
N PHE A 305 19.69 18.97 -41.45
CA PHE A 305 20.61 19.91 -40.82
C PHE A 305 21.87 20.12 -41.68
N LYS A 306 22.63 21.18 -41.38
CA LYS A 306 23.87 21.52 -42.10
C LYS A 306 24.96 20.49 -41.79
N LYS A 307 25.47 19.83 -42.83
CA LYS A 307 26.52 18.80 -42.71
C LYS A 307 27.82 19.24 -43.38
N PRO A 308 28.99 18.84 -42.85
CA PRO A 308 30.27 19.09 -43.51
C PRO A 308 30.29 18.42 -44.89
N ARG A 309 30.81 19.16 -45.89
CA ARG A 309 30.99 18.67 -47.25
C ARG A 309 32.46 18.32 -47.49
N ASN A 310 32.71 17.33 -48.34
CA ASN A 310 34.05 17.01 -48.81
C ASN A 310 34.51 18.00 -49.89
N LEU A 311 35.75 17.85 -50.36
CA LEU A 311 36.36 18.71 -51.39
C LEU A 311 35.60 18.72 -52.74
N VAL A 312 34.68 17.77 -52.95
CA VAL A 312 33.85 17.62 -54.16
C VAL A 312 32.40 18.08 -53.92
N GLY A 313 32.09 18.68 -52.76
CA GLY A 313 30.77 19.21 -52.43
C GLY A 313 29.72 18.19 -51.97
N LEU A 314 30.08 16.91 -51.83
CA LEU A 314 29.20 15.85 -51.31
C LEU A 314 29.23 15.83 -49.77
N THR A 315 28.11 15.44 -49.14
CA THR A 315 28.05 15.25 -47.68
C THR A 315 29.12 14.24 -47.24
N LYS A 316 30.02 14.68 -46.35
CA LYS A 316 31.09 13.85 -45.81
C LYS A 316 30.48 12.77 -44.91
N THR A 317 30.77 11.49 -45.19
CA THR A 317 30.50 10.39 -44.25
C THR A 317 31.47 10.54 -43.07
N LEU A 318 30.94 10.51 -41.85
CA LEU A 318 31.71 10.57 -40.61
C LEU A 318 31.83 9.17 -39.99
N PRO A 319 32.75 8.96 -39.02
CA PRO A 319 32.68 7.80 -38.13
C PRO A 319 31.29 7.61 -37.51
N ASP A 320 30.94 6.38 -37.17
CA ASP A 320 29.61 6.02 -36.68
C ASP A 320 29.19 6.84 -35.45
N ASP A 321 30.11 7.05 -34.51
CA ASP A 321 29.80 7.81 -33.29
C ASP A 321 29.59 9.31 -33.57
N ASP A 322 30.33 9.89 -34.51
CA ASP A 322 30.12 11.27 -34.94
C ASP A 322 28.76 11.45 -35.65
N MET A 323 28.35 10.48 -36.47
CA MET A 323 27.03 10.49 -37.11
C MET A 323 25.91 10.37 -36.07
N LYS A 324 26.05 9.49 -35.08
CA LYS A 324 25.08 9.34 -33.98
C LYS A 324 24.97 10.63 -33.17
N ASN A 325 26.11 11.23 -32.78
CA ASN A 325 26.12 12.47 -32.01
C ASN A 325 25.47 13.61 -32.77
N ALA A 326 25.81 13.80 -34.06
CA ALA A 326 25.21 14.83 -34.88
C ALA A 326 23.68 14.67 -35.01
N LEU A 327 23.19 13.43 -35.18
CA LEU A 327 21.76 13.14 -35.22
C LEU A 327 21.07 13.35 -33.85
N ALA A 328 21.73 12.97 -32.77
CA ALA A 328 21.25 13.11 -31.40
C ALA A 328 21.13 14.59 -30.99
N GLU A 329 22.11 15.43 -31.34
CA GLU A 329 22.11 16.88 -31.09
C GLU A 329 20.93 17.60 -31.76
N HIS A 330 20.52 17.12 -32.93
CA HIS A 330 19.39 17.66 -33.70
C HIS A 330 18.07 16.93 -33.43
N ALA A 331 18.03 16.02 -32.44
CA ALA A 331 16.80 15.38 -32.05
C ALA A 331 15.86 16.42 -31.39
N PRO A 332 14.57 16.46 -31.75
CA PRO A 332 13.61 17.44 -31.22
C PRO A 332 13.14 17.06 -29.79
N ILE A 333 14.08 16.75 -28.89
CA ILE A 333 13.81 16.36 -27.51
C ILE A 333 13.77 17.60 -26.63
N ASN A 334 12.62 17.82 -26.02
CA ASN A 334 12.30 18.94 -25.14
C ASN A 334 11.38 18.48 -24.00
N GLU A 335 10.94 19.41 -23.15
CA GLU A 335 10.03 19.09 -22.04
C GLU A 335 8.72 18.41 -22.50
N ALA A 336 8.18 18.74 -23.68
CA ALA A 336 7.00 18.08 -24.21
C ALA A 336 7.28 16.60 -24.54
N SER A 337 8.49 16.28 -25.02
CA SER A 337 8.93 14.90 -25.26
C SER A 337 9.05 14.10 -23.96
N LEU A 338 9.55 14.75 -22.90
CA LEU A 338 9.64 14.17 -21.56
C LEU A 338 8.25 13.93 -20.95
N ARG A 339 7.34 14.89 -21.08
CA ARG A 339 5.94 14.74 -20.66
C ARG A 339 5.24 13.60 -21.38
N ASP A 340 5.43 13.49 -22.69
CA ASP A 340 4.90 12.40 -23.50
C ASP A 340 5.49 11.03 -23.10
N LEU A 341 6.80 10.96 -22.76
CA LEU A 341 7.40 9.74 -22.21
C LEU A 341 6.76 9.34 -20.88
N ALA A 342 6.60 10.28 -19.94
CA ALA A 342 5.97 10.04 -18.65
C ALA A 342 4.52 9.53 -18.82
N GLN A 343 3.76 10.15 -19.73
CA GLN A 343 2.40 9.73 -20.05
C GLN A 343 2.36 8.33 -20.65
N ARG A 344 3.26 8.01 -21.59
CA ARG A 344 3.36 6.67 -22.19
C ARG A 344 3.70 5.60 -21.15
N ARG A 345 4.56 5.89 -20.17
CA ARG A 345 4.85 4.99 -19.05
C ARG A 345 3.59 4.70 -18.22
N ALA A 346 2.85 5.74 -17.83
CA ALA A 346 1.60 5.58 -17.08
C ALA A 346 0.53 4.82 -17.90
N GLN A 347 0.41 5.09 -19.20
CA GLN A 347 -0.48 4.37 -20.11
C GLN A 347 -0.11 2.90 -20.26
N ALA A 348 1.19 2.57 -20.33
CA ALA A 348 1.64 1.17 -20.37
C ALA A 348 1.19 0.40 -19.11
N VAL A 349 1.29 1.03 -17.93
CA VAL A 349 0.79 0.43 -16.68
C VAL A 349 -0.74 0.35 -16.66
N GLN A 350 -1.44 1.38 -17.13
CA GLN A 350 -2.91 1.35 -17.21
C GLN A 350 -3.40 0.23 -18.12
N GLN A 351 -2.80 0.10 -19.31
CA GLN A 351 -3.09 -0.98 -20.25
C GLN A 351 -2.78 -2.36 -19.65
N TYR A 352 -1.72 -2.45 -18.83
CA TYR A 352 -1.42 -3.70 -18.14
C TYR A 352 -2.52 -4.12 -17.16
N PHE A 353 -3.14 -3.17 -16.47
CA PHE A 353 -4.25 -3.43 -15.55
C PHE A 353 -5.59 -3.71 -16.25
N ASP A 354 -5.70 -3.46 -17.56
CA ASP A 354 -6.92 -3.74 -18.31
C ASP A 354 -7.29 -5.23 -18.24
N GLY A 355 -8.58 -5.50 -17.99
CA GLY A 355 -9.09 -6.85 -17.72
C GLY A 355 -8.66 -7.49 -16.38
N LYS A 356 -7.72 -6.89 -15.63
CA LYS A 356 -7.29 -7.38 -14.29
C LYS A 356 -7.94 -6.61 -13.14
N ILE A 357 -8.21 -5.32 -13.34
CA ILE A 357 -8.86 -4.42 -12.39
C ILE A 357 -9.95 -3.66 -13.15
N ASP A 358 -11.05 -3.32 -12.48
CA ASP A 358 -12.05 -2.42 -13.05
C ASP A 358 -11.40 -1.09 -13.47
N GLY A 359 -11.50 -0.75 -14.75
CA GLY A 359 -10.92 0.47 -15.32
C GLY A 359 -11.40 1.76 -14.65
N SER A 360 -12.60 1.76 -14.03
CA SER A 360 -13.09 2.90 -13.26
C SER A 360 -12.32 3.16 -11.96
N ARG A 361 -11.38 2.27 -11.61
CA ARG A 361 -10.53 2.35 -10.41
C ARG A 361 -9.09 2.76 -10.71
N VAL A 362 -8.71 2.89 -11.99
CA VAL A 362 -7.33 3.17 -12.41
C VAL A 362 -7.26 4.54 -13.10
N PHE A 363 -6.57 5.48 -12.47
CA PHE A 363 -6.50 6.86 -12.93
C PHE A 363 -5.07 7.23 -13.32
N ILE A 364 -4.86 7.80 -14.50
CA ILE A 364 -3.60 8.48 -14.81
C ILE A 364 -3.71 9.91 -14.33
N VAL A 365 -2.79 10.34 -13.48
CA VAL A 365 -2.73 11.71 -12.95
C VAL A 365 -1.54 12.48 -13.55
N ALA A 366 -1.43 13.76 -13.22
CA ALA A 366 -0.41 14.64 -13.80
C ALA A 366 1.01 14.06 -13.60
N PRO A 367 1.83 13.98 -14.67
CA PRO A 367 3.17 13.40 -14.59
C PRO A 367 4.14 14.32 -13.83
N LYS A 368 5.20 13.73 -13.28
CA LYS A 368 6.33 14.48 -12.70
C LYS A 368 7.52 14.47 -13.65
N LEU A 369 8.04 15.65 -13.96
CA LEU A 369 9.11 15.83 -14.96
C LEU A 369 10.49 16.02 -14.33
N ASP A 370 10.66 15.50 -13.11
CA ASP A 370 11.89 15.57 -12.34
C ASP A 370 12.07 14.32 -11.48
N ALA A 371 13.27 14.16 -10.93
CA ALA A 371 13.62 13.10 -9.98
C ALA A 371 13.43 13.51 -8.50
N LYS A 372 12.75 14.63 -8.21
CA LYS A 372 12.61 15.13 -6.84
C LYS A 372 11.58 14.32 -6.05
N ASP A 373 11.70 14.42 -4.73
CA ASP A 373 10.83 13.78 -3.72
C ASP A 373 10.85 12.25 -3.70
N ILE A 374 11.82 11.63 -4.38
CA ILE A 374 12.11 10.20 -4.25
C ILE A 374 13.00 10.00 -3.02
N LYS A 375 12.48 9.28 -2.03
CA LYS A 375 13.17 8.98 -0.75
C LYS A 375 13.61 7.52 -0.63
N ASP A 376 13.08 6.68 -1.50
CA ASP A 376 13.43 5.27 -1.62
C ASP A 376 14.70 5.07 -2.48
N LYS A 377 15.15 3.81 -2.61
CA LYS A 377 16.35 3.43 -3.38
C LYS A 377 16.05 3.04 -4.83
N GLY A 378 14.80 3.18 -5.29
CA GLY A 378 14.37 2.80 -6.63
C GLY A 378 14.87 3.75 -7.71
N ALA A 379 14.77 3.30 -8.97
CA ALA A 379 15.10 4.12 -10.13
C ALA A 379 14.22 5.38 -10.20
N THR A 380 14.76 6.47 -10.73
CA THR A 380 14.03 7.75 -10.91
C THR A 380 13.09 7.71 -12.13
N THR A 381 13.35 6.80 -13.07
CA THR A 381 12.55 6.52 -14.28
C THR A 381 11.45 5.51 -13.98
N ARG A 382 10.28 5.99 -13.54
CA ARG A 382 9.24 5.11 -13.01
C ARG A 382 7.82 5.61 -13.20
N VAL A 383 6.85 4.77 -12.85
CA VAL A 383 5.47 5.18 -12.55
C VAL A 383 5.27 5.00 -11.05
N ASP A 384 5.03 6.08 -10.32
CA ASP A 384 4.65 6.03 -8.90
C ASP A 384 3.15 5.68 -8.77
N PHE A 385 2.77 4.99 -7.70
CA PHE A 385 1.39 4.64 -7.39
C PHE A 385 0.88 5.36 -6.15
N GLY A 386 -0.34 5.91 -6.25
CA GLY A 386 -1.10 6.43 -5.11
C GLY A 386 -2.36 5.60 -4.87
N LEU A 387 -2.69 5.30 -3.62
CA LEU A 387 -3.97 4.67 -3.28
C LEU A 387 -4.95 5.69 -2.70
N LYS A 388 -6.22 5.57 -3.10
CA LYS A 388 -7.29 6.53 -2.78
C LYS A 388 -8.59 5.85 -2.36
#